data_AF-A0A1Y3C8W7-F1
#
_entry.id   AF-A0A1Y3C8W7-F1
#
_cell.length_a   1.000
_cell.length_b   1.000
_cell.length_c   1.000
_cell.angle_alpha   90.00
_cell.angle_beta   90.00
_cell.angle_gamma   90.00
#
_symmetry.space_group_name_H-M   'P 1'
#
loop_
_entity.id
_entity.type
_entity.pdbx_description
1 polymer ?
#
loop_
_entity_poly.entity_id
_entity_poly.type
_entity_poly.pdbx_seq_one_letter_code
_entity_poly.pdbx_strand_id
1 'polypeptide(L)'
;MMKKLALAAVVALGSTAAFADRDAGCGIGSQVWAGKSGKAPKILAATTNGLFANQLFGITFGTLGCSGTGTVTAQAVTFTNENAESLARDMAVGEGESLNVLAELLNIKAQDKARFFAVSKQNFAKIYSAENHDSLQVLASLQAVMAKDEVLKAYV
;
A
#
# COMPACT_ATOMS: atom_id res chain seq x y z
N MET A 1 11.04 38.54 29.88
CA MET A 1 11.67 37.27 29.48
C MET A 1 10.71 36.52 28.56
N MET A 2 10.97 36.52 27.26
CA MET A 2 10.15 35.79 26.28
C MET A 2 10.77 34.41 26.06
N LYS A 3 10.08 33.37 26.53
CA LYS A 3 10.47 31.97 26.29
C LYS A 3 10.07 31.64 24.85
N LYS A 4 11.01 31.80 23.92
CA LYS A 4 10.82 31.44 22.51
C LYS A 4 10.56 29.93 22.44
N LEU A 5 9.31 29.54 22.24
CA LEU A 5 8.93 28.19 21.86
C LEU A 5 9.44 27.97 20.43
N ALA A 6 10.62 27.36 20.31
CA ALA A 6 11.11 26.89 19.02
C ALA A 6 10.24 25.70 18.60
N LEU A 7 9.24 26.01 17.77
CA LEU A 7 8.49 25.03 17.00
C LEU A 7 9.46 24.42 15.99
N ALA A 8 10.12 23.32 16.36
CA ALA A 8 10.90 22.52 15.43
C ALA A 8 9.93 21.78 14.51
N ALA A 9 9.46 22.46 13.47
CA ALA A 9 8.86 21.82 12.31
C ALA A 9 9.97 21.05 11.59
N VAL A 10 10.22 19.81 12.03
CA VAL A 10 11.01 18.85 11.25
C VAL A 10 10.14 18.47 10.07
N VAL A 11 10.25 19.26 8.99
CA VAL A 11 9.81 18.84 7.67
C VAL A 11 10.78 17.76 7.22
N ALA A 12 10.51 16.53 7.63
CA ALA A 12 11.17 15.37 7.06
C ALA A 12 10.66 15.20 5.62
N LEU A 13 11.33 15.85 4.67
CA LEU A 13 11.30 15.48 3.25
C LEU A 13 12.02 14.13 3.11
N GLY A 14 11.37 13.08 3.59
CA GLY A 14 11.78 11.71 3.38
C GLY A 14 10.62 11.00 2.74
N SER A 15 10.67 10.83 1.42
CA SER A 15 9.90 9.80 0.71
C SER A 15 10.47 8.42 1.07
N THR A 16 10.53 8.10 2.36
CA THR A 16 10.54 6.69 2.75
C THR A 16 9.19 6.17 2.32
N ALA A 17 9.18 5.14 1.47
CA ALA A 17 7.98 4.38 1.16
C ALA A 17 7.47 3.71 2.44
N ALA A 18 6.91 4.51 3.35
CA ALA A 18 6.29 4.05 4.57
C ALA A 18 4.89 3.63 4.16
N PHE A 19 4.75 2.34 3.86
CA PHE A 19 3.46 1.72 3.62
C PHE A 19 2.56 1.96 4.84
N ALA A 20 1.27 2.16 4.59
CA ALA A 20 0.27 2.31 5.65
C ALA A 20 0.38 1.12 6.63
N ASP A 21 0.39 1.41 7.93
CA ASP A 21 0.26 0.35 8.92
C ASP A 21 -1.09 -0.34 8.75
N ARG A 22 -1.12 -1.66 8.86
CA ARG A 22 -2.33 -2.45 8.58
C ARG A 22 -3.53 -2.05 9.44
N ASP A 23 -3.30 -1.68 10.70
CA ASP A 23 -4.39 -1.36 11.64
C ASP A 23 -4.48 0.16 11.88
N ALA A 24 -3.34 0.88 11.91
CA ALA A 24 -3.31 2.32 12.17
C ALA A 24 -3.39 3.19 10.90
N GLY A 25 -3.18 2.63 9.71
CA GLY A 25 -3.17 3.36 8.43
C GLY A 25 -1.88 4.13 8.17
N CYS A 26 -1.90 5.06 7.22
CA CYS A 26 -0.79 5.98 6.94
C CYS A 26 -0.87 7.25 7.81
N GLY A 27 0.25 7.95 8.04
CA GLY A 27 0.29 9.15 8.88
C GLY A 27 1.45 9.19 9.88
N ILE A 28 1.58 10.32 10.60
CA ILE A 28 2.67 10.58 11.56
C ILE A 28 2.67 9.57 12.71
N GLY A 29 1.48 9.13 13.16
CA GLY A 29 1.36 8.11 14.19
C GLY A 29 2.05 6.81 13.80
N SER A 30 1.83 6.34 12.57
CA SER A 30 2.49 5.13 12.08
C SER A 30 4.01 5.30 11.97
N GLN A 31 4.50 6.51 11.70
CA GLN A 31 5.94 6.81 11.66
C GLN A 31 6.58 6.89 13.04
N VAL A 32 5.96 7.59 14.00
CA VAL A 32 6.46 7.76 15.38
C VAL A 32 6.53 6.43 16.11
N TRP A 33 5.58 5.54 15.85
CA TRP A 33 5.48 4.24 16.50
C TRP A 33 6.08 3.09 15.67
N ALA A 34 6.79 3.41 14.57
CA ALA A 34 7.45 2.41 13.74
C ALA A 34 8.40 1.52 14.56
N GLY A 35 8.37 0.21 14.29
CA GLY A 35 9.18 -0.79 15.01
C GLY A 35 8.69 -1.14 16.42
N LYS A 36 7.57 -0.56 16.89
CA LYS A 36 6.93 -0.96 18.16
C LYS A 36 5.77 -1.92 17.88
N SER A 37 5.69 -2.99 18.64
CA SER A 37 4.67 -4.04 18.52
C SER A 37 3.73 -4.05 19.72
N GLY A 38 2.52 -4.60 19.53
CA GLY A 38 1.50 -4.75 20.56
C GLY A 38 0.35 -3.74 20.45
N LYS A 39 -0.70 -3.99 21.24
CA LYS A 39 -1.97 -3.24 21.16
C LYS A 39 -1.81 -1.76 21.51
N ALA A 40 -1.02 -1.43 22.52
CA ALA A 40 -0.84 -0.05 22.96
C ALA A 40 -0.16 0.84 21.88
N PRO A 41 1.00 0.47 21.30
CA PRO A 41 1.58 1.22 20.19
C PRO A 41 0.64 1.37 18.99
N LYS A 42 -0.11 0.31 18.65
CA LYS A 42 -1.09 0.35 17.55
C LYS A 42 -2.23 1.34 17.81
N ILE A 43 -2.79 1.34 19.01
CA ILE A 43 -3.85 2.30 19.42
C ILE A 43 -3.31 3.72 19.43
N LEU A 44 -2.10 3.94 19.91
CA LEU A 44 -1.49 5.27 19.96
C LEU A 44 -1.13 5.78 18.57
N ALA A 45 -0.65 4.90 17.68
CA ALA A 45 -0.42 5.22 16.27
C ALA A 45 -1.73 5.63 15.58
N ALA A 46 -2.79 4.83 15.72
CA ALA A 46 -4.10 5.10 15.14
C ALA A 46 -4.71 6.40 15.70
N THR A 47 -4.66 6.59 17.02
CA THR A 47 -5.12 7.82 17.68
C THR A 47 -4.36 9.03 17.15
N THR A 48 -3.03 8.93 17.04
CA THR A 48 -2.20 10.02 16.53
C THR A 48 -2.51 10.32 15.06
N ASN A 49 -2.77 9.31 14.23
CA ASN A 49 -3.17 9.51 12.83
C ASN A 49 -4.53 10.22 12.71
N GLY A 50 -5.46 9.94 13.63
CA GLY A 50 -6.77 10.60 13.68
C GLY A 50 -6.73 12.04 14.23
N LEU A 51 -5.76 12.36 15.08
CA LEU A 51 -5.62 13.70 15.66
C LEU A 51 -5.23 14.73 14.58
N PHE A 52 -5.90 15.89 14.65
CA PHE A 52 -5.69 17.02 13.73
C PHE A 52 -5.87 16.67 12.24
N ALA A 53 -6.63 15.61 11.94
CA ALA A 53 -6.87 15.14 10.58
C ALA A 53 -5.57 14.93 9.78
N ASN A 54 -4.46 14.58 10.45
CA ASN A 54 -3.16 14.49 9.76
C ASN A 54 -3.13 13.35 8.74
N GLN A 55 -3.90 12.28 8.94
CA GLN A 55 -4.07 11.23 7.95
C GLN A 55 -4.83 11.74 6.72
N LEU A 56 -5.88 12.56 6.90
CA LEU A 56 -6.56 13.19 5.76
C LEU A 56 -5.63 14.15 5.03
N PHE A 57 -4.85 14.97 5.76
CA PHE A 57 -3.84 15.83 5.14
C PHE A 57 -2.82 15.01 4.34
N GLY A 58 -2.35 13.88 4.90
CA GLY A 58 -1.48 12.94 4.22
C GLY A 58 -2.09 12.43 2.91
N ILE A 59 -3.35 11.99 2.94
CA ILE A 59 -4.10 11.52 1.77
C ILE A 59 -4.30 12.65 0.74
N THR A 60 -4.74 13.84 1.17
CA THR A 60 -5.03 14.97 0.26
C THR A 60 -3.78 15.47 -0.45
N PHE A 61 -2.63 15.49 0.21
CA PHE A 61 -1.40 16.07 -0.33
C PHE A 61 -0.34 15.03 -0.72
N GLY A 62 -0.62 13.72 -0.57
CA GLY A 62 0.35 12.67 -0.87
C GLY A 62 1.58 12.70 0.05
N THR A 63 1.37 12.94 1.36
CA THR A 63 2.46 13.07 2.35
C THR A 63 2.32 12.05 3.47
N LEU A 64 3.29 12.00 4.40
CA LEU A 64 3.23 11.15 5.60
C LEU A 64 3.09 9.64 5.32
N GLY A 65 3.53 9.17 4.16
CA GLY A 65 3.37 7.78 3.72
C GLY A 65 2.00 7.45 3.11
N CYS A 66 1.15 8.45 2.87
CA CYS A 66 -0.10 8.28 2.13
C CYS A 66 0.10 8.65 0.65
N SER A 67 -0.41 7.85 -0.30
CA SER A 67 -0.38 8.18 -1.74
C SER A 67 -1.59 8.99 -2.20
N GLY A 68 -2.74 8.84 -1.53
CA GLY A 68 -3.96 9.62 -1.77
C GLY A 68 -4.77 9.22 -3.00
N THR A 69 -4.12 8.59 -3.99
CA THR A 69 -4.72 8.22 -5.28
C THR A 69 -4.80 6.71 -5.51
N GLY A 70 -4.27 5.90 -4.58
CA GLY A 70 -4.32 4.45 -4.67
C GLY A 70 -5.74 3.88 -4.54
N THR A 71 -5.98 2.73 -5.18
CA THR A 71 -7.28 2.05 -5.15
C THR A 71 -7.59 1.51 -3.75
N VAL A 72 -8.83 1.69 -3.27
CA VAL A 72 -9.29 1.13 -1.99
C VAL A 72 -9.40 -0.40 -2.14
N THR A 73 -8.48 -1.13 -1.50
CA THR A 73 -8.27 -2.56 -1.77
C THR A 73 -9.20 -3.52 -1.04
N ALA A 74 -10.18 -3.06 -0.25
CA ALA A 74 -11.02 -3.96 0.55
C ALA A 74 -11.66 -5.09 -0.29
N GLN A 75 -12.12 -4.79 -1.52
CA GLN A 75 -12.67 -5.78 -2.44
C GLN A 75 -11.58 -6.64 -3.10
N ALA A 76 -10.44 -6.05 -3.45
CA ALA A 76 -9.29 -6.77 -4.01
C ALA A 76 -8.71 -7.77 -3.00
N VAL A 77 -8.70 -7.45 -1.71
CA VAL A 77 -8.23 -8.35 -0.63
C VAL A 77 -9.14 -9.56 -0.51
N THR A 78 -10.46 -9.35 -0.43
CA THR A 78 -11.43 -10.45 -0.40
C THR A 78 -11.31 -11.32 -1.64
N PHE A 79 -11.28 -10.71 -2.82
CA PHE A 79 -11.12 -11.43 -4.09
C PHE A 79 -9.82 -12.26 -4.14
N THR A 80 -8.69 -11.66 -3.76
CA THR A 80 -7.38 -12.33 -3.74
C THR A 80 -7.40 -13.52 -2.79
N ASN A 81 -8.12 -13.42 -1.67
CA ASN A 81 -8.24 -14.49 -0.70
C ASN A 81 -9.12 -15.64 -1.19
N GLU A 82 -10.28 -15.33 -1.76
CA GLU A 82 -11.23 -16.32 -2.26
C GLU A 82 -10.74 -17.02 -3.53
N ASN A 83 -9.87 -16.38 -4.30
CA ASN A 83 -9.38 -16.85 -5.60
C ASN A 83 -7.86 -17.08 -5.60
N ALA A 84 -7.25 -17.33 -4.43
CA ALA A 84 -5.80 -17.32 -4.27
C ALA A 84 -5.07 -18.27 -5.24
N GLU A 85 -5.58 -19.50 -5.42
CA GLU A 85 -4.94 -20.49 -6.29
C GLU A 85 -5.06 -20.17 -7.78
N SER A 86 -6.26 -19.76 -8.23
CA SER A 86 -6.48 -19.41 -9.64
C SER A 86 -5.72 -18.15 -9.98
N LEU A 87 -5.75 -17.14 -9.11
CA LEU A 87 -5.01 -15.91 -9.27
C LEU A 87 -3.49 -16.15 -9.29
N ALA A 88 -2.97 -17.04 -8.44
CA ALA A 88 -1.55 -17.40 -8.47
C ALA A 88 -1.16 -18.08 -9.79
N ARG A 89 -1.95 -19.03 -10.28
CA ARG A 89 -1.70 -19.67 -11.59
C ARG A 89 -1.74 -18.64 -12.72
N ASP A 90 -2.78 -17.82 -12.77
CA ASP A 90 -2.96 -16.83 -13.83
C ASP A 90 -1.82 -15.80 -13.84
N MET A 91 -1.36 -15.36 -12.66
CA MET A 91 -0.17 -14.50 -12.53
C MET A 91 1.10 -15.21 -13.00
N ALA A 92 1.30 -16.47 -12.65
CA ALA A 92 2.50 -17.23 -13.05
C ALA A 92 2.57 -17.44 -14.57
N VAL A 93 1.43 -17.62 -15.23
CA VAL A 93 1.35 -17.75 -16.70
C VAL A 93 1.34 -16.38 -17.38
N GLY A 94 0.86 -15.34 -16.70
CA GLY A 94 0.74 -13.97 -17.20
C GLY A 94 -0.54 -13.70 -18.00
N GLU A 95 -1.56 -14.53 -17.82
CA GLU A 95 -2.87 -14.41 -18.45
C GLU A 95 -3.89 -15.22 -17.64
N GLY A 96 -5.16 -14.86 -17.74
CA GLY A 96 -6.25 -15.59 -17.11
C GLY A 96 -7.34 -14.69 -16.52
N GLU A 97 -8.48 -15.31 -16.22
CA GLU A 97 -9.68 -14.61 -15.77
C GLU A 97 -9.49 -13.96 -14.40
N SER A 98 -8.87 -14.68 -13.45
CA SER A 98 -8.69 -14.16 -12.09
C SER A 98 -7.74 -12.98 -12.08
N LEU A 99 -6.69 -13.03 -12.91
CA LEU A 99 -5.76 -11.92 -13.10
C LEU A 99 -6.43 -10.71 -13.77
N ASN A 100 -7.32 -10.94 -14.75
CA ASN A 100 -8.09 -9.87 -15.38
C ASN A 100 -9.07 -9.21 -14.38
N VAL A 101 -9.78 -10.00 -13.58
CA VAL A 101 -10.68 -9.48 -12.54
C VAL A 101 -9.89 -8.67 -11.51
N LEU A 102 -8.71 -9.14 -11.07
CA LEU A 102 -7.86 -8.35 -10.18
C LEU A 102 -7.47 -7.00 -10.81
N ALA A 103 -7.12 -6.99 -12.10
CA ALA A 103 -6.81 -5.75 -12.81
C ALA A 103 -8.00 -4.77 -12.81
N GLU A 104 -9.22 -5.26 -12.94
CA GLU A 104 -10.44 -4.45 -12.88
C GLU A 104 -10.70 -3.91 -11.48
N LEU A 105 -10.55 -4.74 -10.45
CA LEU A 105 -10.67 -4.32 -9.05
C LEU A 105 -9.63 -3.26 -8.66
N LEU A 106 -8.45 -3.30 -9.27
CA LEU A 106 -7.41 -2.29 -9.10
C LEU A 106 -7.58 -1.06 -10.00
N ASN A 107 -8.66 -1.00 -10.80
CA ASN A 107 -8.93 0.05 -11.78
C ASN A 107 -7.81 0.24 -12.81
N ILE A 108 -7.11 -0.83 -13.19
CA ILE A 108 -6.13 -0.81 -14.27
C ILE A 108 -6.84 -0.54 -15.59
N LYS A 109 -6.45 0.54 -16.29
CA LYS A 109 -7.03 0.88 -17.59
C LYS A 109 -6.75 -0.22 -18.60
N ALA A 110 -7.68 -0.43 -19.55
CA ALA A 110 -7.58 -1.47 -20.56
C ALA A 110 -6.24 -1.47 -21.32
N GLN A 111 -5.72 -0.28 -21.66
CA GLN A 111 -4.44 -0.10 -22.34
C GLN A 111 -3.21 -0.55 -21.52
N ASP A 112 -3.33 -0.56 -20.19
CA ASP A 112 -2.23 -0.89 -19.27
C ASP A 112 -2.35 -2.33 -18.72
N LYS A 113 -3.47 -3.04 -18.97
CA LYS A 113 -3.69 -4.42 -18.51
C LYS A 113 -2.60 -5.38 -19.01
N ALA A 114 -2.20 -5.27 -20.27
CA ALA A 114 -1.12 -6.09 -20.81
C ALA A 114 0.21 -5.89 -20.06
N ARG A 115 0.52 -4.64 -19.69
CA ARG A 115 1.70 -4.32 -18.87
C ARG A 115 1.56 -4.88 -17.46
N PHE A 116 0.39 -4.72 -16.84
CA PHE A 116 0.09 -5.29 -15.52
C PHE A 116 0.29 -6.80 -15.50
N PHE A 117 -0.21 -7.54 -16.49
CA PHE A 117 -0.03 -8.99 -16.56
C PHE A 117 1.43 -9.38 -16.72
N ALA A 118 2.17 -8.70 -17.60
CA ALA A 118 3.59 -8.96 -17.80
C ALA A 118 4.42 -8.69 -16.53
N VAL A 119 4.15 -7.57 -15.84
CA VAL A 119 4.86 -7.21 -14.60
C VAL A 119 4.54 -8.18 -13.47
N SER A 120 3.27 -8.58 -13.32
CA SER A 120 2.84 -9.59 -12.34
C SER A 120 3.52 -10.94 -12.58
N LYS A 121 3.60 -11.39 -13.84
CA LYS A 121 4.33 -12.61 -14.21
C LYS A 121 5.81 -12.52 -13.91
N GLN A 122 6.47 -11.46 -14.36
CA GLN A 122 7.92 -11.27 -14.18
C GLN A 122 8.32 -11.24 -12.71
N ASN A 123 7.44 -10.77 -11.83
CA ASN A 123 7.68 -10.65 -10.41
C ASN A 123 6.94 -11.69 -9.57
N PHE A 124 6.39 -12.75 -10.20
CA PHE A 124 5.55 -13.74 -9.54
C PHE A 124 6.22 -14.34 -8.29
N ALA A 125 7.49 -14.73 -8.38
CA ALA A 125 8.25 -15.31 -7.27
C ALA A 125 8.41 -14.36 -6.07
N LYS A 126 8.34 -13.05 -6.31
CA LYS A 126 8.36 -12.03 -5.25
C LYS A 126 6.97 -11.77 -4.69
N ILE A 127 5.95 -11.80 -5.53
CA ILE A 127 4.54 -11.56 -5.16
C ILE A 127 4.00 -12.73 -4.32
N TYR A 128 4.27 -13.97 -4.71
CA TYR A 128 3.93 -15.20 -3.98
C TYR A 128 5.15 -15.86 -3.33
N SER A 129 6.03 -15.04 -2.74
CA SER A 129 7.17 -15.55 -1.99
C SER A 129 6.74 -16.25 -0.70
N ALA A 130 7.63 -17.06 -0.11
CA ALA A 130 7.38 -17.73 1.17
C ALA A 130 7.17 -16.76 2.35
N GLU A 131 7.51 -15.47 2.20
CA GLU A 131 7.33 -14.43 3.22
C GLU A 131 5.92 -13.79 3.19
N ASN A 132 5.16 -14.02 2.11
CA ASN A 132 3.81 -13.48 1.93
C ASN A 132 2.78 -14.56 2.26
N HIS A 133 2.40 -14.65 3.54
CA HIS A 133 1.52 -15.68 4.09
C HIS A 133 0.02 -15.41 3.89
N ASP A 134 -0.35 -14.16 3.57
CA ASP A 134 -1.75 -13.78 3.37
C ASP A 134 -1.97 -12.87 2.15
N SER A 135 -3.24 -12.69 1.79
CA SER A 135 -3.68 -11.89 0.63
C SER A 135 -3.30 -10.41 0.74
N LEU A 136 -3.19 -9.86 1.96
CA LEU A 136 -2.74 -8.48 2.15
C LEU A 136 -1.26 -8.34 1.82
N GLN A 137 -0.43 -9.30 2.24
CA GLN A 137 0.99 -9.32 1.94
C GLN A 137 1.25 -9.55 0.44
N VAL A 138 0.47 -10.44 -0.20
CA VAL A 138 0.52 -10.64 -1.66
C VAL A 138 0.20 -9.34 -2.39
N LEU A 139 -0.89 -8.65 -2.02
CA LEU A 139 -1.27 -7.37 -2.64
C LEU A 139 -0.26 -6.25 -2.34
N ALA A 140 0.29 -6.19 -1.14
CA ALA A 140 1.33 -5.22 -0.80
C ALA A 140 2.61 -5.46 -1.62
N SER A 141 3.00 -6.72 -1.81
CA SER A 141 4.14 -7.08 -2.67
C SER A 141 3.88 -6.71 -4.14
N LEU A 142 2.67 -6.98 -4.64
CA LEU A 142 2.23 -6.57 -5.98
C LEU A 142 2.28 -5.04 -6.14
N GLN A 143 1.73 -4.28 -5.19
CA GLN A 143 1.78 -2.81 -5.21
C GLN A 143 3.22 -2.29 -5.16
N ALA A 144 4.10 -2.90 -4.36
CA ALA A 144 5.51 -2.53 -4.29
C ALA A 144 6.27 -2.81 -5.60
N VAL A 145 5.83 -3.81 -6.38
CA VAL A 145 6.34 -4.06 -7.74
C VAL A 145 5.78 -3.01 -8.71
N MET A 146 4.47 -2.75 -8.69
CA MET A 146 3.82 -1.75 -9.55
C MET A 146 4.38 -0.35 -9.34
N ALA A 147 4.68 0.05 -8.10
CA ALA A 147 5.28 1.35 -7.76
C ALA A 147 6.66 1.58 -8.41
N LYS A 148 7.35 0.50 -8.81
CA LYS A 148 8.66 0.57 -9.51
C LYS A 148 8.53 0.58 -11.02
N ASP A 149 7.34 0.31 -11.55
CA ASP A 149 7.07 0.31 -12.98
C ASP A 149 6.63 1.70 -13.46
N GLU A 150 7.13 2.12 -14.63
CA GLU A 150 6.89 3.47 -15.15
C GLU A 150 5.42 3.75 -15.47
N VAL A 151 4.67 2.73 -15.87
CA VAL A 151 3.25 2.81 -16.23
C VAL A 151 2.39 2.51 -15.01
N LEU A 152 2.70 1.43 -14.29
CA LEU A 152 1.82 0.92 -13.24
C LEU A 152 1.89 1.71 -11.93
N LYS A 153 2.93 2.53 -11.73
CA LYS A 153 3.02 3.43 -10.57
C LYS A 153 1.86 4.42 -10.45
N ALA A 154 1.12 4.66 -11.55
CA ALA A 154 -0.06 5.53 -11.54
C ALA A 154 -1.27 4.94 -10.79
N TYR A 155 -1.23 3.64 -10.45
CA TYR A 155 -2.34 2.90 -9.83
C TYR A 155 -2.14 2.61 -8.33
N VAL A 156 -1.07 3.13 -7.72
CA VAL A 156 -0.66 2.83 -6.33
C VAL A 156 -0.32 4.10 -5.55
#